data_AF-A0A2A4WT67-F1
#
_entry.id   AF-A0A2A4WT67-F1
#
_cell.length_a   1.000
_cell.length_b   1.000
_cell.length_c   1.000
_cell.angle_alpha   90.00
_cell.angle_beta   90.00
_cell.angle_gamma   90.00
#
_symmetry.space_group_name_H-M   'P 1'
#
loop_
_entity.id
_entity.type
_entity.pdbx_description
1 polymer ?
#
loop_
_entity_poly.entity_id
_entity_poly.type
_entity_poly.pdbx_seq_one_letter_code
_entity_poly.pdbx_strand_id
1 'polypeptide(L)'
;MIVYVDMDDVLCDFTGEYQKDIIANPVIKFPQSQYGFFNKLPPLEGAIDAINALIACSQYDPYILTAPSIRNPLCYTEKRVWIENQFGLDFVNKLIICPNKGLLRGHYLIDDYCEGRGQENFEGKLIHFGSDLYPNWKIIREKMKF
;
A
#
# COMPACT_ATOMS: atom_id res chain seq x y z
N MET A 1 0.05 14.56 12.01
CA MET A 1 -0.33 14.79 10.59
C MET A 1 -0.80 13.47 10.00
N ILE A 2 -1.93 13.45 9.29
CA ILE A 2 -2.46 12.22 8.66
C ILE A 2 -1.60 11.85 7.45
N VAL A 3 -1.09 10.62 7.45
CA VAL A 3 -0.30 10.03 6.35
C VAL A 3 -1.04 8.80 5.85
N TYR A 4 -1.45 8.79 4.59
CA TYR A 4 -1.97 7.62 3.92
C TYR A 4 -0.82 6.87 3.23
N VAL A 5 -0.85 5.54 3.31
CA VAL A 5 0.14 4.67 2.68
C VAL A 5 -0.59 3.62 1.83
N ASP A 6 -0.26 3.53 0.54
CA ASP A 6 -0.76 2.45 -0.31
C ASP A 6 -0.16 1.08 0.08
N MET A 7 -0.77 -0.01 -0.38
CA MET A 7 -0.27 -1.36 -0.15
C MET A 7 0.54 -1.92 -1.32
N ASP A 8 -0.06 -1.97 -2.51
CA ASP A 8 0.48 -2.78 -3.60
C ASP A 8 1.65 -2.00 -4.21
N ASP A 9 2.83 -2.62 -4.30
CA ASP A 9 4.08 -2.00 -4.77
C ASP A 9 4.57 -0.78 -3.94
N VAL A 10 4.03 -0.62 -2.73
CA VAL A 10 4.50 0.33 -1.71
C VAL A 10 4.85 -0.37 -0.39
N LEU A 11 3.95 -1.23 0.11
CA LEU A 11 4.20 -2.06 1.29
C LEU A 11 4.54 -3.50 0.93
N CYS A 12 3.95 -4.04 -0.14
CA CYS A 12 4.15 -5.42 -0.56
C CYS A 12 4.35 -5.54 -2.07
N ASP A 13 5.11 -6.55 -2.50
CA ASP A 13 5.51 -6.77 -3.90
C ASP A 13 4.38 -7.40 -4.71
N PHE A 14 3.44 -6.58 -5.17
CA PHE A 14 2.34 -7.03 -6.02
C PHE A 14 2.86 -7.39 -7.41
N THR A 15 3.63 -6.49 -8.02
CA THR A 15 4.11 -6.65 -9.40
C THR A 15 5.03 -7.86 -9.54
N GLY A 16 5.96 -8.07 -8.61
CA GLY A 16 6.86 -9.22 -8.63
C GLY A 16 6.12 -10.55 -8.52
N GLU A 17 5.18 -10.67 -7.58
CA GLU A 17 4.37 -11.90 -7.44
C GLU A 17 3.42 -12.12 -8.62
N TYR A 18 2.81 -11.04 -9.14
CA TYR A 18 1.99 -11.13 -10.35
C TYR A 18 2.78 -11.67 -11.54
N GLN A 19 3.99 -11.16 -11.78
CA GLN A 19 4.84 -11.62 -12.89
C GLN A 19 5.30 -13.06 -12.70
N LYS A 20 5.70 -13.44 -11.48
CA LYS A 20 6.06 -14.83 -11.16
C LYS A 20 4.90 -15.80 -11.46
N ASP A 21 3.69 -15.47 -11.01
CA ASP A 21 2.52 -16.33 -11.20
C ASP A 21 2.09 -16.42 -12.68
N ILE A 22 2.20 -15.33 -13.46
CA ILE A 22 1.98 -15.35 -14.91
C ILE A 22 3.01 -16.23 -15.63
N ILE A 23 4.29 -16.10 -15.29
CA ILE A 23 5.36 -16.89 -15.93
C ILE A 23 5.20 -18.37 -15.60
N ALA A 24 4.87 -18.70 -14.35
CA ALA A 24 4.67 -20.07 -13.91
C ALA A 24 3.39 -20.69 -14.50
N ASN A 25 2.31 -19.92 -14.62
CA ASN A 25 0.98 -20.40 -15.02
C ASN A 25 0.32 -19.48 -16.07
N PRO A 26 0.82 -19.41 -17.32
CA PRO A 26 0.37 -18.44 -18.31
C PRO A 26 -1.09 -18.60 -18.77
N VAL A 27 -1.73 -19.74 -18.45
CA VAL A 27 -3.16 -19.98 -18.70
C VAL A 27 -4.03 -19.12 -17.75
N ILE A 28 -3.53 -18.82 -16.55
CA ILE A 28 -4.22 -17.99 -15.56
C ILE A 28 -3.91 -16.52 -15.86
N LYS A 29 -4.79 -15.87 -16.64
CA LYS A 29 -4.61 -14.46 -17.05
C LYS A 29 -4.75 -13.44 -15.92
N PHE A 30 -5.35 -13.84 -14.79
CA PHE A 30 -5.59 -12.99 -13.63
C PHE A 30 -5.11 -13.70 -12.35
N PRO A 31 -3.79 -13.83 -12.14
CA PRO A 31 -3.25 -14.50 -10.95
C PRO A 31 -3.69 -13.81 -9.66
N GLN A 32 -3.88 -12.49 -9.69
CA GLN A 32 -4.40 -11.71 -8.57
C GLN A 32 -5.86 -12.00 -8.20
N SER A 33 -6.56 -12.82 -8.97
CA SER A 33 -7.91 -13.32 -8.63
C SER A 33 -7.88 -14.71 -8.00
N GLN A 34 -6.70 -15.32 -7.86
CA GLN A 34 -6.55 -16.60 -7.18
C GLN A 34 -6.59 -16.40 -5.66
N TYR A 35 -7.18 -17.39 -4.97
CA TYR A 35 -7.27 -17.37 -3.52
C TYR A 35 -5.90 -17.28 -2.87
N GLY A 36 -5.78 -16.39 -1.89
CA GLY A 36 -4.59 -16.13 -1.11
C GLY A 36 -3.56 -15.23 -1.78
N PHE A 37 -3.82 -14.72 -2.99
CA PHE A 37 -2.86 -13.89 -3.73
C PHE A 37 -2.40 -12.67 -2.92
N PHE A 38 -3.33 -11.87 -2.41
CA PHE A 38 -2.98 -10.64 -1.69
C PHE A 38 -2.43 -10.95 -0.28
N ASN A 39 -2.93 -12.00 0.36
CA ASN A 39 -2.52 -12.37 1.71
C ASN A 39 -1.07 -12.88 1.76
N LYS A 40 -0.54 -13.43 0.66
CA LYS A 40 0.82 -14.00 0.59
C LYS A 40 1.87 -13.02 0.04
N LEU A 41 1.50 -11.79 -0.33
CA LEU A 41 2.43 -10.85 -0.94
C LEU A 41 3.60 -10.56 0.02
N PRO A 42 4.85 -10.72 -0.42
CA PRO A 42 6.00 -10.44 0.43
C PRO A 42 6.11 -8.93 0.66
N PRO A 43 6.51 -8.47 1.85
CA PRO A 43 6.75 -7.04 2.09
C PRO A 43 7.89 -6.52 1.21
N LEU A 44 7.80 -5.27 0.79
CA LEU A 44 8.93 -4.57 0.17
C LEU A 44 10.02 -4.26 1.19
N GLU A 45 11.25 -4.11 0.70
CA GLU A 45 12.42 -3.82 1.55
C GLU A 45 12.19 -2.55 2.38
N GLY A 46 12.36 -2.67 3.71
CA GLY A 46 12.20 -1.57 4.65
C GLY A 46 10.76 -1.13 4.92
N ALA A 47 9.74 -1.72 4.28
CA ALA A 47 8.35 -1.31 4.43
C ALA A 47 7.83 -1.50 5.85
N ILE A 48 8.01 -2.68 6.43
CA ILE A 48 7.53 -3.02 7.77
C ILE A 48 8.17 -2.11 8.82
N ASP A 49 9.49 -1.94 8.76
CA ASP A 49 10.24 -1.05 9.66
C ASP A 49 9.82 0.41 9.54
N ALA A 50 9.54 0.87 8.31
CA ALA A 50 9.09 2.23 8.07
C ALA A 50 7.70 2.49 8.65
N ILE A 51 6.76 1.55 8.50
CA ILE A 51 5.42 1.70 9.08
C ILE A 51 5.47 1.65 10.60
N ASN A 52 6.25 0.74 11.19
CA ASN A 52 6.44 0.71 12.64
C ASN A 52 7.05 2.01 13.17
N ALA A 53 7.99 2.60 12.43
CA ALA A 53 8.56 3.90 12.75
C ALA A 53 7.55 5.05 12.62
N LEU A 54 6.68 5.04 11.58
CA LEU A 54 5.57 5.99 11.46
C LEU A 54 4.60 5.88 12.65
N ILE A 55 4.24 4.66 13.04
CA ILE A 55 3.33 4.40 14.17
C ILE A 55 3.92 4.93 15.47
N ALA A 56 5.24 4.75 15.67
CA ALA A 56 5.94 5.24 16.86
C ALA A 56 6.19 6.77 16.85
N CYS A 57 6.06 7.44 15.70
CA CYS A 57 6.36 8.85 15.54
C CYS A 57 5.16 9.72 15.94
N SER A 58 5.29 10.48 17.02
CA SER A 58 4.22 11.37 17.53
C SER A 58 3.79 12.48 16.57
N GLN A 59 4.56 12.73 15.51
CA GLN A 59 4.24 13.74 14.49
C GLN A 59 3.23 13.24 13.46
N TYR A 60 3.08 11.93 13.27
CA TYR A 60 2.28 11.33 12.22
C TYR A 60 1.17 10.44 12.79
N ASP A 61 0.05 10.36 12.06
CA ASP A 61 -1.05 9.43 12.30
C ASP A 61 -1.24 8.62 11.01
N PRO A 62 -0.58 7.45 10.89
CA PRO A 62 -0.58 6.67 9.67
C PRO A 62 -1.87 5.87 9.49
N TYR A 63 -2.33 5.81 8.24
CA TYR A 63 -3.44 4.96 7.78
C TYR A 63 -3.02 4.22 6.51
N ILE A 64 -3.55 3.03 6.32
CA ILE A 64 -3.44 2.32 5.05
C ILE A 64 -4.58 2.77 4.15
N LEU A 65 -4.26 3.16 2.91
CA LEU A 65 -5.24 3.56 1.91
C LEU A 65 -4.98 2.84 0.59
N THR A 66 -5.69 1.74 0.39
CA THR A 66 -5.51 0.86 -0.78
C THR A 66 -6.73 0.87 -1.69
N ALA A 67 -6.50 0.76 -3.00
CA ALA A 67 -7.58 0.57 -3.96
C ALA A 67 -7.92 -0.94 -4.10
N PRO A 68 -9.20 -1.33 -4.15
CA PRO A 68 -9.57 -2.71 -4.35
C PRO A 68 -9.46 -3.14 -5.81
N SER A 69 -9.14 -4.42 -6.03
CA SER A 69 -9.43 -5.10 -7.29
C SER A 69 -10.93 -5.42 -7.34
N ILE A 70 -11.74 -4.47 -7.82
CA ILE A 70 -13.22 -4.49 -7.69
C ILE A 70 -13.92 -5.74 -8.25
N ARG A 71 -13.28 -6.47 -9.18
CA ARG A 71 -13.81 -7.72 -9.75
C ARG A 71 -13.42 -8.97 -8.93
N ASN A 72 -12.47 -8.83 -8.01
CA ASN A 72 -12.04 -9.88 -7.10
C ASN A 72 -12.52 -9.57 -5.67
N PRO A 73 -13.63 -10.16 -5.19
CA PRO A 73 -14.10 -9.93 -3.84
C PRO A 73 -13.13 -10.44 -2.75
N LEU A 74 -12.25 -11.40 -3.08
CA LEU A 74 -11.26 -11.91 -2.12
C LEU A 74 -10.23 -10.83 -1.75
N CYS A 75 -9.95 -9.86 -2.63
CA CYS A 75 -8.95 -8.84 -2.37
C CYS A 75 -9.26 -8.01 -1.10
N TYR A 76 -10.54 -7.79 -0.79
CA TYR A 76 -10.96 -7.02 0.38
C TYR A 76 -10.55 -7.74 1.67
N THR A 77 -10.93 -9.02 1.78
CA THR A 77 -10.59 -9.86 2.94
C THR A 77 -9.09 -10.06 3.04
N GLU A 78 -8.43 -10.41 1.94
CA GLU A 78 -7.01 -10.77 1.96
C GLU A 78 -6.10 -9.58 2.27
N LYS A 79 -6.40 -8.37 1.74
CA LYS A 79 -5.66 -7.15 2.12
C LYS A 79 -5.82 -6.84 3.61
N ARG A 80 -7.03 -7.00 4.17
CA ARG A 80 -7.25 -6.84 5.61
C ARG A 80 -6.45 -7.84 6.44
N VAL A 81 -6.43 -9.11 6.04
CA VAL A 81 -5.68 -10.17 6.74
C VAL A 81 -4.17 -9.90 6.64
N TRP A 82 -3.68 -9.43 5.50
CA TRP A 82 -2.27 -9.05 5.35
C TRP A 82 -1.88 -7.97 6.37
N ILE A 83 -2.70 -6.92 6.53
CA ILE A 83 -2.45 -5.85 7.53
C ILE A 83 -2.41 -6.41 8.95
N GLU A 84 -3.35 -7.27 9.33
CA GLU A 84 -3.33 -7.92 10.64
C GLU A 84 -2.06 -8.73 10.86
N ASN A 85 -1.63 -9.51 9.85
CA ASN A 85 -0.44 -10.35 9.95
C ASN A 85 0.84 -9.54 10.13
N GLN A 86 0.93 -8.34 9.53
CA GLN A 86 2.14 -7.51 9.61
C GLN A 86 2.13 -6.55 10.81
N PHE A 87 0.99 -5.96 11.13
CA PHE A 87 0.90 -4.81 12.06
C PHE A 87 -0.08 -5.04 13.23
N GLY A 88 -0.71 -6.21 13.30
CA GLY A 88 -1.67 -6.57 14.34
C GLY A 88 -3.08 -6.03 14.09
N LEU A 89 -4.02 -6.57 14.86
CA LEU A 89 -5.45 -6.28 14.74
C LEU A 89 -5.76 -4.79 14.99
N ASP A 90 -5.04 -4.14 15.90
CA ASP A 90 -5.29 -2.72 16.22
C ASP A 90 -5.08 -1.82 14.99
N PHE A 91 -4.09 -2.14 14.16
CA PHE A 91 -3.79 -1.37 12.94
C PHE A 91 -4.79 -1.65 11.81
N VAL A 92 -5.57 -2.73 11.89
CA VAL A 92 -6.70 -2.95 10.96
C VAL A 92 -7.75 -1.84 11.10
N ASN A 93 -7.91 -1.23 12.28
CA ASN A 93 -8.79 -0.07 12.44
C ASN A 93 -8.32 1.16 11.64
N LYS A 94 -7.08 1.15 11.14
CA LYS A 94 -6.46 2.18 10.31
C LYS A 94 -6.44 1.80 8.81
N LEU A 95 -7.07 0.69 8.42
CA LEU A 95 -7.21 0.28 7.03
C LEU A 95 -8.42 0.92 6.35
N ILE A 96 -8.18 1.55 5.22
CA ILE A 96 -9.20 2.12 4.33
C ILE A 96 -9.04 1.48 2.94
N ILE A 97 -10.10 0.84 2.47
CA ILE A 97 -10.17 0.29 1.11
C ILE A 97 -11.08 1.21 0.29
N CYS A 98 -10.49 1.98 -0.63
CA CYS A 98 -11.19 3.01 -1.38
C CYS A 98 -10.77 3.03 -2.86
N PRO A 99 -11.71 2.88 -3.82
CA PRO A 99 -11.41 3.00 -5.24
C PRO A 99 -10.96 4.41 -5.68
N ASN A 100 -11.34 5.46 -4.93
CA ASN A 100 -11.02 6.85 -5.23
C ASN A 100 -10.39 7.53 -4.01
N LYS A 101 -9.06 7.53 -3.97
CA LYS A 101 -8.23 8.10 -2.90
C LYS A 101 -8.35 9.63 -2.78
N GLY A 102 -8.75 10.32 -3.85
CA GLY A 102 -8.92 11.77 -3.86
C GLY A 102 -10.07 12.26 -2.97
N LEU A 103 -10.97 11.37 -2.53
CA LEU A 103 -12.03 11.71 -1.59
C LEU A 103 -11.54 11.87 -0.15
N LEU A 104 -10.36 11.32 0.17
CA LEU A 104 -9.83 11.30 1.52
C LEU A 104 -9.06 12.59 1.79
N ARG A 105 -9.29 13.19 2.96
CA ARG A 105 -8.55 14.37 3.42
C ARG A 105 -7.39 13.92 4.30
N GLY A 106 -6.20 14.42 4.00
CA GLY A 106 -4.97 14.07 4.72
C GLY A 106 -3.83 15.00 4.33
N HIS A 107 -2.67 14.82 4.96
CA HIS A 107 -1.51 15.68 4.71
C HIS A 107 -0.60 15.07 3.66
N TYR A 108 -0.44 13.75 3.69
CA TYR A 108 0.41 13.01 2.77
C TYR A 108 -0.28 11.76 2.26
N LEU A 109 0.02 11.38 1.02
CA LEU A 109 -0.29 10.09 0.44
C LEU A 109 1.01 9.52 -0.15
N ILE A 110 1.46 8.37 0.36
CA ILE A 110 2.61 7.62 -0.15
C ILE A 110 2.05 6.53 -1.07
N ASP A 111 2.33 6.63 -2.36
CA ASP A 111 1.70 5.82 -3.41
C ASP A 111 2.68 5.67 -4.58
N ASP A 112 2.73 4.51 -5.21
CA ASP A 112 3.53 4.28 -6.41
C ASP A 112 2.84 4.84 -7.67
N TYR A 113 1.54 5.14 -7.61
CA TYR A 113 0.81 5.76 -8.71
C TYR A 113 0.59 7.27 -8.45
N CYS A 114 0.65 8.05 -9.54
CA CYS A 114 0.28 9.47 -9.53
C CYS A 114 -1.17 9.74 -9.96
N GLU A 115 -1.81 8.80 -10.64
CA GLU A 115 -3.14 9.00 -11.20
C GLU A 115 -3.93 7.69 -11.34
N GLY A 116 -5.25 7.81 -11.56
CA GLY A 116 -6.13 6.71 -11.98
C GLY A 116 -6.89 6.03 -10.85
N ARG A 117 -6.47 6.23 -9.59
CA ARG A 117 -7.23 5.85 -8.38
C ARG A 117 -7.53 7.08 -7.52
N GLY A 118 -7.50 8.28 -8.09
CA GLY A 118 -7.82 9.53 -7.41
C GLY A 118 -6.62 10.22 -6.76
N GLN A 119 -5.41 9.69 -6.88
CA GLN A 119 -4.18 10.35 -6.42
C GLN A 119 -4.03 11.74 -7.05
N GLU A 120 -4.42 11.88 -8.32
CA GLU A 120 -4.38 13.13 -9.08
C GLU A 120 -5.29 14.22 -8.50
N ASN A 121 -6.28 13.82 -7.70
CA ASN A 121 -7.24 14.71 -7.03
C ASN A 121 -7.02 14.79 -5.52
N PHE A 122 -5.98 14.15 -4.97
CA PHE A 122 -5.70 14.20 -3.55
C PHE A 122 -5.20 15.60 -3.14
N GLU A 123 -5.93 16.26 -2.24
CA GLU A 123 -5.64 17.66 -1.84
C GLU A 123 -4.33 17.81 -1.06
N GLY A 124 -3.89 16.75 -0.38
CA GLY A 124 -2.62 16.71 0.35
C GLY A 124 -1.42 16.52 -0.58
N LYS A 125 -0.23 16.34 0.02
CA LYS A 125 0.98 16.10 -0.76
C LYS A 125 1.11 14.63 -1.15
N LEU A 126 1.12 14.35 -2.45
CA LEU A 126 1.54 13.04 -2.96
C LEU A 126 3.06 12.86 -2.84
N ILE A 127 3.47 11.71 -2.29
CA ILE A 127 4.84 11.21 -2.22
C ILE A 127 4.88 9.99 -3.15
N HIS A 128 5.36 10.21 -4.38
CA HIS A 128 5.41 9.19 -5.41
C HIS A 128 6.52 8.18 -5.13
N PHE A 129 6.15 7.04 -4.55
CA PHE A 129 7.07 5.95 -4.18
C PHE A 129 7.68 5.34 -5.45
N GLY A 130 8.98 5.02 -5.42
CA GLY A 130 9.71 4.50 -6.57
C GLY A 130 10.17 5.57 -7.58
N SER A 131 9.83 6.84 -7.37
CA SER A 131 10.35 7.96 -8.18
C SER A 131 11.79 8.35 -7.81
N ASP A 132 12.44 9.16 -8.64
CA ASP A 132 13.79 9.69 -8.39
C ASP A 132 13.92 10.41 -7.03
N LEU A 133 12.85 11.09 -6.59
CA LEU A 133 12.85 11.85 -5.33
C LEU A 133 12.57 10.96 -4.10
N TYR A 134 11.83 9.87 -4.29
CA TYR A 134 11.39 8.96 -3.24
C TYR A 134 11.53 7.49 -3.68
N PRO A 135 12.77 7.04 -3.97
CA PRO A 135 12.98 5.74 -4.63
C PRO A 135 12.68 4.54 -3.72
N ASN A 136 12.64 4.74 -2.41
CA ASN A 136 12.42 3.68 -1.43
C ASN A 136 12.10 4.24 -0.03
N TRP A 137 11.76 3.35 0.89
CA TRP A 137 11.44 3.67 2.28
C TRP A 137 12.56 4.38 3.03
N LYS A 138 13.83 4.04 2.77
CA LYS A 138 14.97 4.71 3.42
C LYS A 138 14.95 6.22 3.16
N ILE A 139 14.80 6.62 1.89
CA ILE A 139 14.79 8.03 1.51
C ILE A 139 13.55 8.76 2.05
N ILE A 140 12.38 8.09 2.04
CA ILE A 140 11.15 8.67 2.60
C ILE A 140 11.32 8.96 4.09
N ARG A 141 11.84 8.00 4.85
CA ARG A 141 12.14 8.13 6.29
C ARG A 141 13.07 9.29 6.58
N GLU A 142 14.18 9.40 5.86
CA GLU A 142 15.14 10.49 6.03
C GLU A 142 14.50 11.86 5.77
N LYS A 143 13.69 11.98 4.71
CA LYS A 143 13.04 13.26 4.33
C LYS A 143 11.89 13.65 5.25
N MET A 144 11.10 12.67 5.71
CA MET A 144 9.95 12.89 6.59
C MET A 144 10.30 12.82 8.08
N LYS A 145 11.53 12.40 8.42
CA LYS A 145 12.09 12.34 9.77
C LYS A 145 11.29 11.43 10.72
N PHE A 146 11.13 10.16 10.34
CA PHE A 146 10.59 9.08 11.17
C PHE A 146 11.42 7.78 11.02
#